data_AF-A0A955LEX1-F1
#
_entry.id   AF-A0A955LEX1-F1
#
_cell.length_a   1.000
_cell.length_b   1.000
_cell.length_c   1.000
_cell.angle_alpha   90.00
_cell.angle_beta   90.00
_cell.angle_gamma   90.00
#
_symmetry.space_group_name_H-M   'P 1'
#
loop_
_entity.id
_entity.type
_entity.pdbx_description
1 polymer ?
#
loop_
_entity_poly.entity_id
_entity_poly.type
_entity_poly.pdbx_seq_one_letter_code
_entity_poly.pdbx_strand_id
1 'polypeptide(L)'
;LNGGITADSGVFTVADTSGNAHVGGTFDVDSTSNFDGDVTLTGATTDLTVGGDVTVNSGMRIGTGSTPGSFIALADDSLFVEGAFETDGNAQLDGTATINGLATINGGITADGGVFTVADTSGNIHTGGTLDVDGASNFDGDAVFNARVNLGVQDLDIADDAVGAQNATATLTPTASLVRVTCGDADGCDVTMGEGSATDGDVLVITHDGAVDSNYSDTDGVSNLTAAFAAGDDDVLVLVYDVDEWVEVSRANN
;
A
#
# COMPACT_ATOMS: atom_id res chain seq x y z
N LEU A 1 55.99 -15.65 56.44
CA LEU A 1 55.43 -16.80 55.68
C LEU A 1 55.18 -16.28 54.27
N ASN A 2 56.04 -16.52 53.27
CA ASN A 2 56.45 -17.82 52.74
C ASN A 2 55.26 -18.76 52.54
N GLY A 3 54.16 -18.23 51.98
CA GLY A 3 53.08 -19.03 51.42
C GLY A 3 53.55 -19.56 50.07
N GLY A 4 54.22 -20.71 50.09
CA GLY A 4 54.52 -21.47 48.88
C GLY A 4 53.26 -22.16 48.36
N ILE A 5 53.17 -22.32 47.04
CA ILE A 5 52.12 -23.08 46.37
C ILE A 5 52.34 -24.57 46.69
N THR A 6 51.34 -25.24 47.28
CA THR A 6 51.27 -26.70 47.34
C THR A 6 50.61 -27.18 46.06
N ALA A 7 51.39 -27.39 45.00
CA ALA A 7 50.88 -27.96 43.76
C ALA A 7 51.07 -29.48 43.77
N ASP A 8 49.99 -30.23 43.52
CA ASP A 8 50.13 -31.63 43.13
C ASP A 8 50.81 -31.73 41.77
N SER A 9 51.64 -32.75 41.57
CA SER A 9 52.40 -32.93 40.34
C SER A 9 51.47 -32.96 39.12
N GLY A 10 51.59 -31.95 38.26
CA GLY A 10 50.84 -31.85 37.00
C GLY A 10 49.52 -31.06 37.07
N VAL A 11 49.06 -30.63 38.24
CA VAL A 11 47.80 -29.87 38.38
C VAL A 11 48.02 -28.37 38.16
N PHE A 12 49.08 -27.80 38.74
CA PHE A 12 49.55 -26.45 38.44
C PHE A 12 51.03 -26.50 38.08
N THR A 13 51.37 -26.12 36.84
CA THR A 13 52.77 -26.11 36.38
C THR A 13 53.10 -24.80 35.68
N VAL A 14 54.31 -24.30 35.89
CA VAL A 14 54.90 -23.20 35.11
C VAL A 14 56.16 -23.75 34.45
N ALA A 15 56.19 -23.81 33.13
CA ALA A 15 57.35 -24.30 32.40
C ALA A 15 58.48 -23.27 32.42
N ASP A 16 59.68 -23.66 32.89
CA ASP A 16 60.85 -22.77 33.00
C ASP A 16 61.37 -22.27 31.64
N THR A 17 61.09 -23.03 30.57
CA THR A 17 61.59 -22.75 29.22
C THR A 17 60.62 -21.89 28.41
N SER A 18 59.30 -22.05 28.59
CA SER A 18 58.28 -21.29 27.83
C SER A 18 57.48 -20.29 28.65
N GLY A 19 57.52 -20.36 29.98
CA GLY A 19 56.71 -19.55 30.87
C GLY A 19 55.23 -19.94 30.94
N ASN A 20 54.81 -20.99 30.23
CA ASN A 20 53.41 -21.40 30.16
C ASN A 20 52.91 -21.86 31.53
N ALA A 21 51.78 -21.32 31.98
CA ALA A 21 51.05 -21.80 33.14
C ALA A 21 49.95 -22.78 32.71
N HIS A 22 49.88 -23.94 33.37
CA HIS A 22 48.83 -24.95 33.17
C HIS A 22 48.04 -25.13 34.47
N VAL A 23 46.71 -25.17 34.36
CA VAL A 23 45.78 -25.55 35.43
C VAL A 23 44.97 -26.76 34.92
N GLY A 24 45.16 -27.93 35.52
CA GLY A 24 44.50 -29.18 35.11
C GLY A 24 43.01 -29.28 35.51
N GLY A 25 42.46 -28.23 36.13
CA GLY A 25 41.07 -28.11 36.57
C GLY A 25 40.49 -26.73 36.26
N THR A 26 39.52 -26.29 37.06
CA THR A 26 38.94 -24.93 36.92
C THR A 26 39.95 -23.87 37.35
N PHE A 27 40.15 -22.87 36.50
CA PHE A 27 40.85 -21.65 36.87
C PHE A 27 39.81 -20.58 37.20
N ASP A 28 39.68 -20.26 38.49
CA ASP A 28 38.79 -19.23 39.00
C ASP A 28 39.60 -17.97 39.33
N VAL A 29 39.07 -16.80 38.97
CA VAL A 29 39.70 -15.51 39.21
C VAL A 29 38.65 -14.58 39.83
N ASP A 30 38.80 -14.32 41.12
CA ASP A 30 37.88 -13.46 41.91
C ASP A 30 37.79 -12.00 41.42
N SER A 31 38.61 -11.60 40.45
CA SER A 31 38.79 -10.22 40.00
C SER A 31 39.05 -10.16 38.50
N THR A 32 39.57 -9.04 38.00
CA THR A 32 39.82 -8.85 36.56
C THR A 32 40.99 -9.70 36.07
N SER A 33 40.78 -10.43 34.97
CA SER A 33 41.87 -10.96 34.14
C SER A 33 42.11 -10.03 32.96
N ASN A 34 43.35 -9.56 32.77
CA ASN A 34 43.75 -8.80 31.59
C ASN A 34 44.64 -9.67 30.69
N PHE A 35 44.30 -9.77 29.42
CA PHE A 35 45.10 -10.48 28.41
C PHE A 35 45.52 -9.47 27.35
N ASP A 36 46.83 -9.21 27.25
CA ASP A 36 47.39 -8.25 26.27
C ASP A 36 47.44 -8.81 24.84
N GLY A 37 47.15 -10.11 24.67
CA GLY A 37 47.13 -10.80 23.38
C GLY A 37 45.82 -11.55 23.15
N ASP A 38 45.80 -12.34 22.08
CA ASP A 38 44.61 -13.09 21.69
C ASP A 38 44.21 -14.11 22.77
N VAL A 39 42.91 -14.13 23.09
CA VAL A 39 42.31 -15.16 23.95
C VAL A 39 41.58 -16.16 23.07
N THR A 40 42.10 -17.39 23.01
CA THR A 40 41.45 -18.50 22.29
C THR A 40 40.84 -19.47 23.29
N LEU A 41 39.53 -19.74 23.18
CA LEU A 41 38.85 -20.79 23.94
C LEU A 41 38.70 -22.02 23.05
N THR A 42 39.27 -23.16 23.46
CA THR A 42 39.19 -24.44 22.73
C THR A 42 38.53 -25.52 23.58
N GLY A 43 37.55 -26.26 23.05
CA GLY A 43 36.91 -27.38 23.74
C GLY A 43 35.54 -27.76 23.13
N ALA A 44 35.12 -29.01 23.29
CA ALA A 44 33.95 -29.59 22.61
C ALA A 44 32.57 -29.03 23.04
N THR A 45 32.51 -28.22 24.10
CA THR A 45 31.28 -27.60 24.65
C THR A 45 31.54 -26.15 25.10
N THR A 46 32.28 -25.38 24.31
CA THR A 46 32.77 -24.04 24.71
C THR A 46 31.69 -22.97 24.63
N ASP A 47 30.85 -22.90 25.66
CA ASP A 47 30.02 -21.73 25.89
C ASP A 47 30.88 -20.61 26.51
N LEU A 48 31.00 -19.48 25.81
CA LEU A 48 31.45 -18.23 26.41
C LEU A 48 30.23 -17.57 27.08
N THR A 49 30.10 -17.68 28.39
CA THR A 49 29.09 -16.93 29.15
C THR A 49 29.71 -15.65 29.71
N VAL A 50 29.22 -14.49 29.28
CA VAL A 50 29.59 -13.19 29.84
C VAL A 50 28.40 -12.66 30.62
N GLY A 51 28.58 -12.39 31.92
CA GLY A 51 27.50 -11.93 32.81
C GLY A 51 27.07 -10.47 32.59
N GLY A 52 27.56 -9.82 31.54
CA GLY A 52 27.29 -8.44 31.16
C GLY A 52 27.51 -8.23 29.67
N ASP A 53 27.69 -6.98 29.24
CA ASP A 53 27.81 -6.65 27.83
C ASP A 53 29.11 -7.17 27.21
N VAL A 54 29.00 -7.80 26.04
CA VAL A 54 30.15 -8.12 25.19
C VAL A 54 30.36 -6.96 24.21
N THR A 55 31.42 -6.17 24.42
CA THR A 55 31.83 -5.13 23.46
C THR A 55 32.82 -5.74 22.45
N VAL A 56 32.51 -5.67 21.15
CA VAL A 56 33.40 -6.15 20.08
C VAL A 56 33.86 -4.98 19.21
N ASN A 57 35.15 -4.62 19.31
CA ASN A 57 35.70 -3.41 18.67
C ASN A 57 35.99 -3.56 17.15
N SER A 58 36.13 -4.78 16.65
CA SER A 58 36.57 -5.07 15.27
C SER A 58 35.58 -5.93 14.48
N GLY A 59 34.35 -6.08 14.98
CA GLY A 59 33.28 -6.87 14.38
C GLY A 59 33.17 -8.30 14.92
N MET A 60 31.93 -8.75 15.13
CA MET A 60 31.62 -10.14 15.47
C MET A 60 31.34 -10.90 14.17
N ARG A 61 32.16 -11.92 13.85
CA ARG A 61 31.85 -12.85 12.75
C ARG A 61 31.00 -14.00 13.29
N ILE A 62 29.73 -14.00 12.94
CA ILE A 62 28.83 -15.14 13.13
C ILE A 62 28.60 -15.74 11.73
N GLY A 63 29.49 -16.63 11.26
CA GLY A 63 29.42 -17.05 9.85
C GLY A 63 30.38 -18.17 9.41
N THR A 64 29.91 -18.91 8.39
CA THR A 64 30.42 -20.15 7.76
C THR A 64 30.83 -21.26 8.74
N GLY A 65 29.91 -22.20 9.00
CA GLY A 65 30.15 -23.38 9.85
C GLY A 65 29.45 -23.36 11.21
N SER A 66 28.80 -22.24 11.59
CA SER A 66 27.88 -22.20 12.72
C SER A 66 26.67 -23.10 12.44
N THR A 67 26.31 -23.97 13.38
CA THR A 67 25.08 -24.76 13.28
C THR A 67 23.85 -23.85 13.35
N PRO A 68 22.74 -24.19 12.66
CA PRO A 68 21.46 -23.51 12.87
C PRO A 68 21.14 -23.41 14.37
N GLY A 69 20.78 -22.22 14.85
CA GLY A 69 20.52 -21.95 16.28
C GLY A 69 21.68 -21.36 17.08
N SER A 70 22.80 -20.96 16.46
CA SER A 70 23.94 -20.31 17.17
C SER A 70 23.62 -18.89 17.70
N PHE A 71 22.53 -18.27 17.23
CA PHE A 71 21.98 -17.04 17.78
C PHE A 71 20.52 -17.30 18.15
N ILE A 72 20.29 -18.06 19.23
CA ILE A 72 19.02 -17.98 19.94
C ILE A 72 19.07 -16.64 20.66
N ALA A 73 18.40 -15.62 20.12
CA ALA A 73 18.19 -14.39 20.86
C ALA A 73 17.68 -14.75 22.26
N LEU A 74 18.42 -14.28 23.26
CA LEU A 74 18.28 -14.64 24.67
C LEU A 74 16.88 -14.31 25.17
N ALA A 75 15.96 -15.28 25.23
CA ALA A 75 14.68 -15.30 25.99
C ALA A 75 13.74 -14.06 25.96
N ASP A 76 14.04 -13.01 25.20
CA ASP A 76 13.35 -11.70 25.16
C ASP A 76 13.17 -11.21 23.70
N ASP A 77 12.95 -12.16 22.78
CA ASP A 77 12.39 -11.97 21.43
C ASP A 77 13.00 -10.89 20.51
N SER A 78 14.17 -10.32 20.82
CA SER A 78 14.71 -9.16 20.10
C SER A 78 16.20 -9.23 19.78
N LEU A 79 16.55 -8.76 18.58
CA LEU A 79 17.89 -8.42 18.13
C LEU A 79 17.90 -6.92 17.87
N PHE A 80 18.69 -6.16 18.62
CA PHE A 80 18.84 -4.72 18.43
C PHE A 80 20.13 -4.41 17.67
N VAL A 81 20.01 -3.69 16.55
CA VAL A 81 21.14 -3.24 15.74
C VAL A 81 21.04 -1.71 15.65
N GLU A 82 21.98 -1.00 16.26
CA GLU A 82 22.03 0.47 16.25
C GLU A 82 22.40 1.07 14.89
N GLY A 83 22.86 0.24 13.96
CA GLY A 83 23.33 0.63 12.63
C GLY A 83 22.74 -0.20 11.50
N ALA A 84 23.53 -0.37 10.43
CA ALA A 84 23.12 -1.17 9.29
C ALA A 84 23.13 -2.67 9.62
N PHE A 85 22.07 -3.37 9.20
CA PHE A 85 22.03 -4.82 9.15
C PHE A 85 22.29 -5.25 7.70
N GLU A 86 23.42 -5.91 7.45
CA GLU A 86 23.82 -6.39 6.12
C GLU A 86 23.68 -7.91 6.05
N THR A 87 23.05 -8.39 4.99
CA THR A 87 22.92 -9.83 4.70
C THR A 87 23.41 -10.11 3.29
N ASP A 88 24.48 -10.91 3.16
CA ASP A 88 25.04 -11.30 1.86
C ASP A 88 24.09 -12.20 1.03
N GLY A 89 23.03 -12.73 1.65
CA GLY A 89 22.05 -13.62 1.03
C GLY A 89 20.62 -13.23 1.37
N ASN A 90 19.72 -14.21 1.30
CA ASN A 90 18.30 -13.99 1.58
C ASN A 90 18.07 -13.78 3.08
N ALA A 91 17.28 -12.77 3.42
CA ALA A 91 16.65 -12.63 4.73
C ALA A 91 15.25 -13.27 4.68
N GLN A 92 14.97 -14.21 5.59
CA GLN A 92 13.63 -14.78 5.76
C GLN A 92 13.08 -14.33 7.12
N LEU A 93 11.85 -13.80 7.11
CA LEU A 93 11.11 -13.43 8.31
C LEU A 93 9.84 -14.28 8.35
N ASP A 94 9.68 -15.10 9.38
CA ASP A 94 8.51 -15.98 9.53
C ASP A 94 7.26 -15.22 10.04
N GLY A 95 7.44 -13.94 10.41
CA GLY A 95 6.39 -13.03 10.84
C GLY A 95 6.32 -11.76 10.00
N THR A 96 5.62 -10.77 10.52
CA THR A 96 5.45 -9.47 9.86
C THR A 96 6.75 -8.66 9.87
N ALA A 97 7.09 -8.06 8.73
CA ALA A 97 8.12 -7.04 8.62
C ALA A 97 7.48 -5.65 8.65
N THR A 98 7.76 -4.87 9.69
CA THR A 98 7.31 -3.46 9.77
C THR A 98 8.49 -2.53 9.47
N ILE A 99 8.35 -1.71 8.42
CA ILE A 99 9.36 -0.73 8.01
C ILE A 99 8.79 0.66 8.30
N ASN A 100 9.27 1.31 9.36
CA ASN A 100 8.83 2.66 9.74
C ASN A 100 9.45 3.77 8.86
N GLY A 101 10.50 3.43 8.10
CA GLY A 101 11.19 4.33 7.18
C GLY A 101 10.88 4.02 5.71
N LEU A 102 11.76 4.48 4.82
CA LEU A 102 11.69 4.16 3.40
C LEU A 102 12.05 2.69 3.16
N ALA A 103 11.20 1.99 2.41
CA ALA A 103 11.52 0.70 1.82
C ALA A 103 11.92 0.90 0.34
N THR A 104 13.12 0.45 -0.05
CA THR A 104 13.56 0.42 -1.45
C THR A 104 13.74 -1.04 -1.86
N ILE A 105 12.94 -1.49 -2.83
CA ILE A 105 12.92 -2.87 -3.32
C ILE A 105 13.27 -2.86 -4.80
N ASN A 106 14.51 -3.25 -5.13
CA ASN A 106 15.05 -3.22 -6.50
C ASN A 106 14.96 -4.57 -7.21
N GLY A 107 14.31 -5.58 -6.61
CA GLY A 107 14.17 -6.93 -7.18
C GLY A 107 12.74 -7.24 -7.66
N GLY A 108 11.89 -6.23 -7.74
CA GLY A 108 10.44 -6.39 -7.92
C GLY A 108 9.71 -6.82 -6.64
N ILE A 109 8.39 -6.95 -6.74
CA ILE A 109 7.52 -7.38 -5.64
C ILE A 109 6.68 -8.56 -6.11
N THR A 110 6.59 -9.61 -5.29
CA THR A 110 5.64 -10.72 -5.48
C THR A 110 4.95 -10.98 -4.15
N ALA A 111 3.64 -10.75 -4.11
CA ALA A 111 2.83 -11.00 -2.92
C ALA A 111 1.77 -12.06 -3.23
N ASP A 112 1.36 -12.77 -2.17
CA ASP A 112 0.34 -13.82 -2.21
C ASP A 112 0.52 -14.80 -3.39
N GLY A 113 1.73 -15.36 -3.52
CA GLY A 113 2.03 -16.33 -4.58
C GLY A 113 1.95 -15.78 -6.01
N GLY A 114 1.99 -14.46 -6.21
CA GLY A 114 1.98 -13.82 -7.53
C GLY A 114 0.64 -13.21 -7.94
N VAL A 115 -0.35 -13.17 -7.04
CA VAL A 115 -1.61 -12.46 -7.29
C VAL A 115 -1.38 -10.95 -7.42
N PHE A 116 -0.45 -10.39 -6.64
CA PHE A 116 0.05 -9.02 -6.82
C PHE A 116 1.53 -9.05 -7.15
N THR A 117 1.91 -8.43 -8.27
CA THR A 117 3.32 -8.29 -8.66
C THR A 117 3.67 -6.90 -9.16
N VAL A 118 4.92 -6.51 -8.93
CA VAL A 118 5.58 -5.37 -9.57
C VAL A 118 6.84 -5.90 -10.25
N ALA A 119 6.87 -5.85 -11.57
CA ALA A 119 8.00 -6.37 -12.35
C ALA A 119 9.20 -5.41 -12.30
N ASP A 120 10.38 -5.91 -11.95
CA ASP A 120 11.61 -5.12 -11.84
C ASP A 120 11.96 -4.40 -13.16
N THR A 121 11.95 -5.13 -14.28
CA THR A 121 12.42 -4.57 -15.56
C THR A 121 11.43 -3.60 -16.21
N SER A 122 10.12 -3.87 -16.14
CA SER A 122 9.11 -3.05 -16.83
C SER A 122 8.37 -2.08 -15.92
N GLY A 123 8.43 -2.25 -14.60
CA GLY A 123 7.61 -1.52 -13.64
C GLY A 123 6.11 -1.89 -13.68
N ASN A 124 5.72 -2.88 -14.49
CA ASN A 124 4.31 -3.26 -14.63
C ASN A 124 3.77 -3.80 -13.30
N ILE A 125 2.60 -3.29 -12.93
CA ILE A 125 1.81 -3.78 -11.81
C ILE A 125 0.77 -4.76 -12.35
N HIS A 126 0.69 -5.95 -11.77
CA HIS A 126 -0.36 -6.93 -12.08
C HIS A 126 -1.15 -7.27 -10.82
N THR A 127 -2.46 -7.13 -10.90
CA THR A 127 -3.44 -7.58 -9.90
C THR A 127 -4.28 -8.70 -10.52
N GLY A 128 -4.16 -9.92 -10.02
CA GLY A 128 -4.97 -11.05 -10.49
C GLY A 128 -6.45 -10.96 -10.09
N GLY A 129 -6.79 -10.06 -9.16
CA GLY A 129 -8.15 -9.75 -8.72
C GLY A 129 -8.60 -8.34 -9.12
N THR A 130 -9.62 -7.83 -8.42
CA THR A 130 -10.10 -6.45 -8.58
C THR A 130 -9.12 -5.46 -7.99
N LEU A 131 -8.86 -4.38 -8.72
CA LEU A 131 -8.19 -3.18 -8.19
C LEU A 131 -9.27 -2.19 -7.75
N ASP A 132 -9.29 -1.89 -6.45
CA ASP A 132 -10.12 -0.84 -5.88
C ASP A 132 -9.27 0.40 -5.64
N VAL A 133 -9.76 1.57 -6.04
CA VAL A 133 -9.04 2.85 -5.93
C VAL A 133 -10.00 3.87 -5.33
N ASP A 134 -9.76 4.23 -4.06
CA ASP A 134 -10.62 5.17 -3.31
C ASP A 134 -10.61 6.60 -3.88
N GLY A 135 -9.61 6.93 -4.71
CA GLY A 135 -9.41 8.25 -5.28
C GLY A 135 -9.33 8.25 -6.80
N ALA A 136 -9.04 9.41 -7.37
CA ALA A 136 -8.86 9.56 -8.81
C ALA A 136 -7.63 8.77 -9.30
N SER A 137 -7.76 8.18 -10.49
CA SER A 137 -6.65 7.58 -11.24
C SER A 137 -6.31 8.48 -12.44
N ASN A 138 -5.06 8.92 -12.55
CA ASN A 138 -4.58 9.65 -13.72
C ASN A 138 -3.79 8.69 -14.64
N PHE A 139 -4.11 8.71 -15.93
CA PHE A 139 -3.41 7.95 -16.95
C PHE A 139 -2.85 8.90 -18.00
N ASP A 140 -1.52 9.01 -18.08
CA ASP A 140 -0.84 9.88 -19.05
C ASP A 140 -0.90 9.33 -20.50
N GLY A 141 -1.31 8.08 -20.66
CA GLY A 141 -1.51 7.40 -21.94
C GLY A 141 -2.89 6.76 -22.05
N ASP A 142 -3.06 5.90 -23.04
CA ASP A 142 -4.35 5.29 -23.34
C ASP A 142 -4.87 4.40 -22.19
N ALA A 143 -6.15 4.55 -21.87
CA ALA A 143 -6.89 3.62 -21.03
C ALA A 143 -7.73 2.67 -21.90
N VAL A 144 -7.45 1.37 -21.83
CA VAL A 144 -8.16 0.35 -22.62
C VAL A 144 -9.02 -0.53 -21.70
N PHE A 145 -10.32 -0.57 -21.98
CA PHE A 145 -11.27 -1.45 -21.30
C PHE A 145 -11.68 -2.59 -22.23
N ASN A 146 -11.31 -3.83 -21.90
CA ASN A 146 -11.69 -5.01 -22.69
C ASN A 146 -13.16 -5.43 -22.52
N ALA A 147 -13.85 -4.81 -21.55
CA ALA A 147 -15.26 -5.02 -21.25
C ALA A 147 -15.97 -3.66 -21.20
N ARG A 148 -17.18 -3.64 -20.64
CA ARG A 148 -17.96 -2.41 -20.49
C ARG A 148 -17.38 -1.50 -19.40
N VAL A 149 -17.47 -0.20 -19.62
CA VAL A 149 -17.29 0.83 -18.59
C VAL A 149 -18.62 1.03 -17.87
N ASN A 150 -18.62 1.02 -16.54
CA ASN A 150 -19.74 1.46 -15.72
C ASN A 150 -19.47 2.91 -15.31
N LEU A 151 -20.34 3.82 -15.71
CA LEU A 151 -20.20 5.26 -15.46
C LEU A 151 -20.69 5.69 -14.08
N GLY A 152 -21.26 4.76 -13.30
CA GLY A 152 -22.12 5.10 -12.16
C GLY A 152 -23.44 5.68 -12.65
N VAL A 153 -24.52 5.49 -11.89
CA VAL A 153 -25.85 5.94 -12.27
C VAL A 153 -26.41 6.84 -11.19
N GLN A 154 -26.89 8.01 -11.60
CA GLN A 154 -27.80 8.84 -10.81
C GLN A 154 -29.20 8.68 -11.38
N ASP A 155 -30.16 8.35 -10.51
CA ASP A 155 -31.57 8.35 -10.88
C ASP A 155 -32.20 9.68 -10.45
N LEU A 156 -32.95 10.30 -11.36
CA LEU A 156 -33.76 11.49 -11.12
C LEU A 156 -35.23 11.17 -11.41
N ASP A 157 -35.97 10.90 -10.34
CA ASP A 157 -37.42 10.71 -10.39
C ASP A 157 -38.12 12.04 -10.12
N ILE A 158 -38.85 12.55 -11.12
CA ILE A 158 -39.61 13.80 -11.02
C ILE A 158 -41.07 13.44 -10.71
N ALA A 159 -41.56 13.83 -9.54
CA ALA A 159 -42.95 13.57 -9.15
C ALA A 159 -43.92 14.60 -9.75
N ASP A 160 -45.16 14.17 -10.00
CA ASP A 160 -46.32 15.02 -10.29
C ASP A 160 -46.42 16.14 -9.24
N ASP A 161 -46.48 17.39 -9.71
CA ASP A 161 -46.59 18.57 -8.83
C ASP A 161 -48.03 18.79 -8.32
N ALA A 162 -48.98 18.01 -8.84
CA ALA A 162 -50.42 18.05 -8.61
C ALA A 162 -51.08 19.38 -9.02
N VAL A 163 -50.46 20.14 -9.94
CA VAL A 163 -50.92 21.47 -10.37
C VAL A 163 -51.53 21.47 -11.77
N GLY A 164 -52.57 20.66 -11.98
CA GLY A 164 -53.37 20.69 -13.21
C GLY A 164 -52.51 20.48 -14.46
N ALA A 165 -52.87 21.09 -15.59
CA ALA A 165 -52.18 20.93 -16.88
C ALA A 165 -50.86 21.73 -16.97
N GLN A 166 -49.98 21.60 -15.98
CA GLN A 166 -48.67 22.23 -15.95
C GLN A 166 -47.60 21.17 -15.74
N ASN A 167 -46.43 21.40 -16.32
CA ASN A 167 -45.30 20.50 -16.17
C ASN A 167 -44.70 20.63 -14.76
N ALA A 168 -44.46 19.52 -14.07
CA ALA A 168 -43.60 19.49 -12.90
C ALA A 168 -42.19 20.03 -13.23
N THR A 169 -41.53 20.63 -12.25
CA THR A 169 -40.19 21.21 -12.45
C THR A 169 -39.15 20.50 -11.59
N ALA A 170 -37.95 20.29 -12.16
CA ALA A 170 -36.80 19.74 -11.43
C ALA A 170 -35.50 20.42 -11.84
N THR A 171 -34.53 20.45 -10.92
CA THR A 171 -33.15 20.83 -11.23
C THR A 171 -32.26 19.60 -11.15
N LEU A 172 -31.61 19.25 -12.26
CA LEU A 172 -30.63 18.17 -12.32
C LEU A 172 -29.24 18.72 -11.96
N THR A 173 -28.70 18.35 -10.80
CA THR A 173 -27.27 18.53 -10.47
C THR A 173 -26.57 17.18 -10.65
N PRO A 174 -25.81 16.97 -11.74
CA PRO A 174 -25.24 15.66 -12.06
C PRO A 174 -24.14 15.24 -11.08
N THR A 175 -24.30 14.10 -10.42
CA THR A 175 -23.28 13.50 -9.52
C THR A 175 -22.67 12.23 -10.09
N ALA A 176 -23.08 11.84 -11.29
CA ALA A 176 -22.58 10.71 -12.05
C ALA A 176 -22.59 11.05 -13.54
N SER A 177 -21.74 10.37 -14.32
CA SER A 177 -21.67 10.57 -15.78
C SER A 177 -22.84 9.95 -16.53
N LEU A 178 -23.67 9.11 -15.89
CA LEU A 178 -24.94 8.65 -16.43
C LEU A 178 -26.08 9.03 -15.49
N VAL A 179 -27.04 9.79 -16.02
CA VAL A 179 -28.28 10.15 -15.33
C VAL A 179 -29.45 9.49 -16.04
N ARG A 180 -30.32 8.82 -15.29
CA ARG A 180 -31.61 8.32 -15.77
C ARG A 180 -32.72 9.22 -15.24
N VAL A 181 -33.54 9.75 -16.13
CA VAL A 181 -34.61 10.68 -15.78
C VAL A 181 -35.96 10.03 -16.05
N THR A 182 -36.84 10.03 -15.05
CA THR A 182 -38.22 9.56 -15.18
C THR A 182 -39.16 10.69 -14.81
N CYS A 183 -40.09 11.01 -15.71
CA CYS A 183 -41.15 11.97 -15.46
C CYS A 183 -42.42 11.26 -14.98
N GLY A 184 -42.83 11.54 -13.74
CA GLY A 184 -44.04 11.02 -13.12
C GLY A 184 -45.27 11.94 -13.27
N ASP A 185 -45.09 13.11 -13.88
CA ASP A 185 -46.17 14.03 -14.20
C ASP A 185 -46.78 13.66 -15.56
N ALA A 186 -48.12 13.70 -15.68
CA ALA A 186 -48.81 13.35 -16.91
C ALA A 186 -48.77 14.45 -17.98
N ASP A 187 -48.53 15.70 -17.57
CA ASP A 187 -48.51 16.86 -18.44
C ASP A 187 -47.10 17.16 -18.99
N GLY A 188 -46.06 16.65 -18.34
CA GLY A 188 -44.65 16.80 -18.73
C GLY A 188 -43.78 17.19 -17.54
N CYS A 189 -42.46 17.14 -17.72
CA CYS A 189 -41.51 17.64 -16.72
C CYS A 189 -40.54 18.64 -17.35
N ASP A 190 -40.33 19.79 -16.74
CA ASP A 190 -39.30 20.75 -17.16
C ASP A 190 -38.04 20.57 -16.28
N VAL A 191 -36.94 20.18 -16.91
CA VAL A 191 -35.65 19.93 -16.28
C VAL A 191 -34.70 21.08 -16.54
N THR A 192 -34.27 21.73 -15.46
CA THR A 192 -33.20 22.74 -15.48
C THR A 192 -31.87 22.07 -15.16
N MET A 193 -30.84 22.31 -15.98
CA MET A 193 -29.50 21.81 -15.70
C MET A 193 -28.85 22.58 -14.54
N GLY A 194 -28.01 21.91 -13.77
CA GLY A 194 -27.18 22.49 -12.72
C GLY A 194 -25.71 22.12 -12.91
N GLU A 195 -24.83 23.00 -12.44
CA GLU A 195 -23.38 22.91 -12.62
C GLU A 195 -22.60 22.67 -11.30
N GLY A 196 -23.29 22.59 -10.16
CA GLY A 196 -22.66 22.68 -8.84
C GLY A 196 -21.62 21.60 -8.50
N SER A 197 -21.57 20.52 -9.27
CA SER A 197 -20.61 19.40 -9.14
C SER A 197 -19.76 19.18 -10.40
N ALA A 198 -19.94 19.99 -11.44
CA ALA A 198 -19.30 19.80 -12.72
C ALA A 198 -17.85 20.31 -12.71
N THR A 199 -17.01 19.62 -13.46
CA THR A 199 -15.62 20.00 -13.73
C THR A 199 -15.33 19.95 -15.22
N ASP A 200 -14.42 20.81 -15.68
CA ASP A 200 -14.07 20.93 -17.09
C ASP A 200 -13.63 19.57 -17.67
N GLY A 201 -14.26 19.17 -18.78
CA GLY A 201 -14.04 17.87 -19.41
C GLY A 201 -14.97 16.75 -18.93
N ASP A 202 -15.85 17.00 -17.95
CA ASP A 202 -16.86 16.01 -17.54
C ASP A 202 -17.80 15.68 -18.70
N VAL A 203 -18.01 14.38 -18.93
CA VAL A 203 -18.99 13.87 -19.89
C VAL A 203 -20.23 13.44 -19.12
N LEU A 204 -21.38 13.91 -19.57
CA LEU A 204 -22.68 13.54 -19.03
C LEU A 204 -23.54 12.92 -20.12
N VAL A 205 -24.09 11.75 -19.81
CA VAL A 205 -25.11 11.07 -20.62
C VAL A 205 -26.41 11.09 -19.82
N ILE A 206 -27.44 11.66 -20.40
CA ILE A 206 -28.79 11.68 -19.83
C ILE A 206 -29.65 10.76 -20.69
N THR A 207 -30.31 9.80 -20.07
CA THR A 207 -31.31 8.95 -20.73
C THR A 207 -32.66 9.16 -20.10
N HIS A 208 -33.72 9.20 -20.89
CA HIS A 208 -35.08 9.23 -20.38
C HIS A 208 -35.65 7.81 -20.28
N ASP A 209 -36.30 7.50 -19.16
CA ASP A 209 -36.93 6.21 -18.87
C ASP A 209 -38.40 6.49 -18.50
N GLY A 210 -39.29 6.50 -19.50
CA GLY A 210 -40.67 6.93 -19.31
C GLY A 210 -41.39 7.36 -20.59
N ALA A 211 -42.72 7.27 -20.56
CA ALA A 211 -43.57 7.63 -21.70
C ALA A 211 -43.95 9.13 -21.74
N VAL A 212 -43.54 9.92 -20.74
CA VAL A 212 -43.91 11.34 -20.63
C VAL A 212 -42.66 12.20 -20.69
N ASP A 213 -42.67 13.17 -21.61
CA ASP A 213 -41.47 13.92 -21.97
C ASP A 213 -40.86 14.69 -20.79
N SER A 214 -39.53 14.68 -20.74
CA SER A 214 -38.74 15.63 -19.94
C SER A 214 -38.13 16.70 -20.85
N ASN A 215 -38.51 17.95 -20.64
CA ASN A 215 -38.08 19.10 -21.42
C ASN A 215 -36.81 19.71 -20.85
N TYR A 216 -35.80 19.85 -21.70
CA TYR A 216 -34.56 20.54 -21.43
C TYR A 216 -34.50 21.82 -22.26
N SER A 217 -34.12 22.91 -21.63
CA SER A 217 -33.96 24.20 -22.29
C SER A 217 -32.59 24.80 -22.00
N ASP A 218 -32.18 25.66 -22.93
CA ASP A 218 -30.97 26.45 -22.80
C ASP A 218 -31.08 27.40 -21.62
N THR A 219 -30.08 27.39 -20.73
CA THR A 219 -30.01 28.27 -19.56
C THR A 219 -28.70 29.03 -19.63
N ASP A 220 -28.79 30.35 -19.83
CA ASP A 220 -27.63 31.24 -19.98
C ASP A 220 -26.62 31.03 -18.84
N GLY A 221 -25.39 30.68 -19.21
CA GLY A 221 -24.29 30.40 -18.30
C GLY A 221 -24.40 29.09 -17.51
N VAL A 222 -25.24 28.15 -17.93
CA VAL A 222 -25.35 26.80 -17.31
C VAL A 222 -25.41 25.70 -18.36
N SER A 223 -26.18 25.88 -19.42
CA SER A 223 -26.26 24.95 -20.54
C SER A 223 -26.30 25.70 -21.86
N ASN A 224 -25.71 25.08 -22.88
CA ASN A 224 -25.67 25.53 -24.26
C ASN A 224 -26.23 24.44 -25.16
N LEU A 225 -27.55 24.44 -25.32
CA LEU A 225 -28.27 23.46 -26.13
C LEU A 225 -28.56 24.04 -27.52
N THR A 226 -28.44 23.22 -28.56
CA THR A 226 -28.70 23.65 -29.95
C THR A 226 -30.13 24.17 -30.14
N ALA A 227 -31.07 23.61 -29.39
CA ALA A 227 -32.47 23.99 -29.26
C ALA A 227 -33.08 23.28 -28.03
N ALA A 228 -34.25 23.74 -27.59
CA ALA A 228 -35.05 23.02 -26.61
C ALA A 228 -35.25 21.55 -27.03
N PHE A 229 -35.22 20.64 -26.05
CA PHE A 229 -35.30 19.21 -26.27
C PHE A 229 -36.34 18.58 -25.35
N ALA A 230 -37.41 18.04 -25.93
CA ALA A 230 -38.37 17.20 -25.22
C ALA A 230 -37.90 15.75 -25.37
N ALA A 231 -37.29 15.20 -24.32
CA ALA A 231 -36.80 13.83 -24.31
C ALA A 231 -37.96 12.88 -23.97
N GLY A 232 -38.38 12.08 -24.95
CA GLY A 232 -39.36 11.01 -24.78
C GLY A 232 -38.72 9.67 -24.39
N ASP A 233 -39.49 8.59 -24.44
CA ASP A 233 -39.01 7.26 -24.05
C ASP A 233 -37.74 6.83 -24.80
N ASP A 234 -36.74 6.34 -24.08
CA ASP A 234 -35.42 5.94 -24.62
C ASP A 234 -34.60 7.05 -25.30
N ASP A 235 -35.00 8.32 -25.19
CA ASP A 235 -34.22 9.44 -25.72
C ASP A 235 -32.93 9.68 -24.94
N VAL A 236 -31.92 10.21 -25.63
CA VAL A 236 -30.58 10.44 -25.06
C VAL A 236 -30.11 11.86 -25.34
N LEU A 237 -29.53 12.50 -24.33
CA LEU A 237 -28.80 13.76 -24.45
C LEU A 237 -27.37 13.57 -23.92
N VAL A 238 -26.37 13.88 -24.73
CA VAL A 238 -24.95 13.82 -24.35
C VAL A 238 -24.38 15.22 -24.29
N LEU A 239 -23.80 15.56 -23.15
CA LEU A 239 -23.24 16.86 -22.83
C LEU A 239 -21.78 16.72 -22.40
N VAL A 240 -20.99 17.76 -22.65
CA VAL A 240 -19.65 17.94 -22.06
C VAL A 240 -19.66 19.26 -21.30
N TYR A 241 -19.09 19.27 -20.10
CA TYR A 241 -18.86 20.51 -19.38
C TYR A 241 -17.58 21.18 -19.90
N ASP A 242 -17.71 22.36 -20.48
CA ASP A 242 -16.62 23.14 -21.08
C ASP A 242 -16.78 24.61 -20.70
N VAL A 243 -15.72 25.24 -20.20
CA VAL A 243 -15.68 26.68 -19.88
C VAL A 243 -16.93 27.18 -19.11
N ASP A 244 -17.24 26.50 -18.00
CA ASP A 244 -18.34 26.84 -17.09
C ASP A 244 -19.77 26.69 -17.68
N GLU A 245 -19.97 25.83 -18.70
CA GLU A 245 -21.31 25.47 -19.16
C GLU A 245 -21.40 24.02 -19.69
N TRP A 246 -22.59 23.42 -19.60
CA TRP A 246 -22.89 22.15 -20.25
C TRP A 246 -23.16 22.35 -21.75
N VAL A 247 -22.23 21.95 -22.59
CA VAL A 247 -22.34 22.04 -24.05
C VAL A 247 -22.89 20.75 -24.62
N GLU A 248 -23.90 20.86 -25.48
CA GLU A 248 -24.44 19.71 -26.19
C GLU A 248 -23.43 19.13 -27.19
N VAL A 249 -23.18 17.83 -27.05
CA VAL A 249 -22.38 17.04 -28.00
C VAL A 249 -23.29 16.31 -28.99
N SER A 250 -24.34 15.68 -28.49
CA SER A 250 -25.32 14.97 -29.33
C SER A 250 -26.64 14.77 -28.62
N ARG A 251 -27.69 14.54 -29.41
CA ARG A 251 -28.99 14.08 -28.93
C ARG A 251 -29.52 12.96 -29.83
N ALA A 252 -30.32 12.08 -29.25
CA ALA A 252 -31.07 11.05 -29.96
C ALA A 252 -32.55 11.18 -29.61
N ASN A 253 -33.40 11.08 -30.63
CA ASN A 253 -34.85 11.01 -30.51
C ASN A 253 -35.30 9.69 -31.14
N ASN A 254 -35.60 8.68 -30.32
CA ASN A 254 -35.74 7.28 -30.73
C ASN A 254 -37.21 6.87 -30.97
#